data_AF-A0A919XLQ2-F1
#
_entry.id   AF-A0A919XLQ2-F1
#
_cell.length_a   1.000
_cell.length_b   1.000
_cell.length_c   1.000
_cell.angle_alpha   90.00
_cell.angle_beta   90.00
_cell.angle_gamma   90.00
#
_symmetry.space_group_name_H-M   'P 1'
#
loop_
_entity.id
_entity.type
_entity.pdbx_description
1 polymer ?
#
loop_
_entity_poly.entity_id
_entity_poly.type
_entity_poly.pdbx_seq_one_letter_code
_entity_poly.pdbx_strand_id
1 'polypeptide(L)' 'MYAFLLNMWTMKKVDEVKLESYTPKFITADERDMILATPQKES' A
#
# COMPACT_ATOMS: atom_id res chain seq x y z
N MET A 1 -2.65 4.14 9.40
CA MET A 1 -2.49 2.83 8.72
C MET A 1 -2.00 3.00 7.29
N TYR A 2 -2.62 3.89 6.51
CA TYR A 2 -2.17 4.30 5.17
C TYR A 2 -0.67 4.60 5.07
N ALA A 3 -0.16 5.56 5.84
CA ALA A 3 1.27 5.94 5.79
C ALA A 3 2.22 4.78 6.15
N PHE A 4 1.79 3.83 6.98
CA PHE A 4 2.57 2.65 7.33
C PHE A 4 2.64 1.65 6.16
N LEU A 5 1.50 1.39 5.52
CA LEU A 5 1.41 0.54 4.33
C LEU A 5 2.13 1.17 3.13
N LEU A 6 2.03 2.48 2.95
CA LEU A 6 2.79 3.24 1.95
C LEU A 6 4.30 3.09 2.15
N ASN A 7 4.78 3.17 3.39
CA ASN A 7 6.18 2.97 3.71
C ASN A 7 6.61 1.52 3.43
N MET A 8 5.79 0.53 3.83
CA MET A 8 6.03 -0.88 3.48
C MET A 8 6.05 -1.12 1.97
N TRP A 9 5.18 -0.47 1.21
CA TRP A 9 5.11 -0.57 -0.26
C TRP A 9 6.37 0.02 -0.89
N THR A 10 6.76 1.21 -0.44
CA THR A 10 8.01 1.86 -0.85
C THR A 10 9.24 1.00 -0.53
N MET A 11 9.21 0.25 0.58
CA MET A 11 10.24 -0.71 0.97
C MET A 11 10.13 -2.09 0.30
N LYS A 12 9.18 -2.31 -0.63
CA LYS A 12 8.87 -3.61 -1.26
C LYS A 12 8.58 -4.75 -0.26
N LYS A 13 7.99 -4.41 0.91
CA LYS A 13 7.59 -5.39 1.95
C LYS A 13 6.14 -5.84 1.84
N VAL A 14 5.35 -5.15 1.02
CA VAL A 14 3.93 -5.40 0.81
C VAL A 14 3.64 -5.28 -0.68
N ASP A 15 2.79 -6.16 -1.18
CA ASP A 15 2.34 -6.21 -2.57
C ASP A 15 0.85 -5.86 -2.66
N GLU A 16 0.34 -5.71 -3.88
CA GLU A 16 -1.05 -5.34 -4.15
C GLU A 16 -2.05 -6.30 -3.48
N VAL A 17 -1.81 -7.61 -3.57
CA VAL A 17 -2.65 -8.64 -2.94
C VAL A 17 -2.76 -8.47 -1.42
N LYS A 18 -1.67 -8.05 -0.77
CA LYS A 18 -1.70 -7.75 0.67
C LYS A 18 -2.47 -6.46 0.94
N LEU A 19 -2.27 -5.41 0.12
CA LEU A 19 -3.02 -4.15 0.25
C LEU A 19 -4.52 -4.37 0.06
N GLU A 20 -4.93 -5.25 -0.86
CA GLU A 20 -6.32 -5.68 -1.01
C GLU A 20 -6.84 -6.39 0.23
N SER A 21 -6.05 -7.30 0.84
CA SER A 21 -6.44 -7.97 2.08
C SER A 21 -6.59 -6.99 3.26
N TYR A 22 -5.89 -5.86 3.21
CA TYR A 22 -6.00 -4.77 4.17
C TYR A 22 -7.16 -3.81 3.85
N THR A 23 -7.79 -3.93 2.68
CA THR A 23 -8.94 -3.11 2.26
C THR A 23 -10.24 -3.92 2.40
N PRO A 24 -11.33 -3.40 3.01
CA PRO A 24 -11.49 -2.09 3.66
C PRO A 24 -11.12 -2.11 5.16
N LYS A 25 -10.51 -3.19 5.67
CA LYS A 25 -10.30 -3.39 7.12
C LYS A 25 -9.38 -2.36 7.78
N PHE A 26 -8.40 -1.85 7.05
CA PHE A 26 -7.28 -1.06 7.55
C PHE A 26 -7.06 0.21 6.74
N ILE A 27 -7.35 0.19 5.44
CA ILE A 27 -7.33 1.33 4.53
C ILE A 27 -8.56 1.29 3.62
N THR A 28 -8.93 2.42 3.04
CA THR A 28 -9.99 2.49 2.04
C THR A 28 -9.50 2.08 0.65
N ALA A 29 -10.42 1.85 -0.29
CA ALA A 29 -10.06 1.59 -1.69
C ALA A 29 -9.31 2.77 -2.32
N ASP A 30 -9.73 4.02 -2.03
CA ASP A 30 -9.02 5.22 -2.49
C ASP A 30 -7.58 5.27 -1.96
N GLU A 31 -7.40 4.98 -0.67
CA GLU A 31 -6.07 4.91 -0.05
C GLU A 31 -5.21 3.78 -0.65
N ARG A 32 -5.79 2.61 -0.90
CA ARG A 32 -5.10 1.52 -1.60
C ARG A 32 -4.62 1.97 -2.98
N ASP A 33 -5.51 2.60 -3.76
CA ASP A 33 -5.20 3.04 -5.11
C ASP A 33 -4.11 4.14 -5.12
N MET A 34 -4.08 5.01 -4.11
CA MET A 34 -2.97 5.96 -3.92
C MET A 34 -1.62 5.26 -3.62
N ILE A 35 -1.62 4.18 -2.83
CA ILE A 35 -0.41 3.40 -2.56
C ILE A 35 0.06 2.71 -3.84
N LEU A 36 -0.83 2.08 -4.58
CA LEU A 36 -0.51 1.40 -5.85
C LEU A 36 -0.01 2.38 -6.91
N ALA A 37 -0.53 3.61 -6.94
CA ALA A 37 -0.06 4.67 -7.81
C ALA A 37 1.32 5.23 -7.39
N THR A 38 1.78 4.97 -6.16
CA THR A 38 3.09 5.40 -5.70
C THR A 38 4.16 4.43 -6.23
N PRO A 39 5.20 4.89 -6.94
CA PRO A 39 6.27 4.01 -7.39
C PRO A 39 7.03 3.42 -6.19
N GLN A 40 7.20 2.09 -6.17
CA GLN A 40 8.08 1.43 -5.20
C GLN A 40 9.50 1.94 -5.45
N LYS A 41 10.20 2.41 -4.40
CA LYS A 41 11.57 2.91 -4.56
C LYS A 41 12.43 1.79 -5.16
N GLU A 42 12.88 1.98 -6.38
CA GLU A 42 14.07 1.31 -6.90
C GLU A 42 15.26 2.03 -6.26
N SER A 43 15.84 1.40 -5.26
CA SER A 43 17.12 1.82 -4.70
C SER A 43 18.15 0.72 -4.91
#